data_AF-A0A5K1BJB9-F1
#
_entry.id   AF-A0A5K1BJB9-F1
#
_cell.length_a   1.000
_cell.length_b   1.000
_cell.length_c   1.000
_cell.angle_alpha   90.00
_cell.angle_beta   90.00
_cell.angle_gamma   90.00
#
_symmetry.space_group_name_H-M   'P 1'
#
loop_
_entity.id
_entity.type
_entity.pdbx_description
1 polymer ?
#
loop_
_entity_poly.entity_id
_entity_poly.type
_entity_poly.pdbx_seq_one_letter_code
_entity_poly.pdbx_strand_id
1 'polypeptide(L)' 'DKDTTDILERTSGCIRTLARSFKDPAKAEEDFQTLNQLKDNNVWKILTSLLDTSTSTAQALKGR' A
#
# COMPACT_ATOMS: atom_id res chain seq x y z
N ASP A 1 6.70 20.60 -9.32
CA ASP A 1 7.80 19.63 -9.30
C ASP A 1 8.22 19.27 -7.87
N LYS A 2 8.63 20.23 -7.04
CA LYS A 2 9.01 20.01 -5.62
C LYS A 2 7.96 19.20 -4.82
N ASP A 3 6.69 19.56 -4.94
CA ASP A 3 5.57 18.88 -4.26
C ASP A 3 5.44 17.39 -4.63
N THR A 4 5.73 17.03 -5.89
CA THR A 4 5.68 15.64 -6.35
C THR A 4 6.82 14.81 -5.78
N THR A 5 8.01 15.38 -5.66
CA THR A 5 9.18 14.74 -5.03
C THR A 5 8.96 14.54 -3.53
N ASP A 6 8.44 15.55 -2.83
CA ASP A 6 8.07 15.45 -1.41
C ASP A 6 7.03 14.33 -1.15
N ILE A 7 6.03 14.20 -2.03
CA ILE A 7 5.02 13.12 -1.96
C ILE A 7 5.65 11.75 -2.21
N LEU A 8 6.56 11.63 -3.18
CA LEU A 8 7.25 10.37 -3.48
C LEU A 8 8.16 9.91 -2.34
N GLU A 9 8.92 10.84 -1.73
CA GLU A 9 9.79 10.53 -0.59
C GLU A 9 8.97 10.04 0.63
N ARG A 10 7.86 10.72 0.93
CA ARG A 10 6.94 10.26 1.99
C ARG A 10 6.32 8.90 1.68
N THR A 11 5.92 8.68 0.42
CA THR A 11 5.34 7.40 -0.02
C THR A 11 6.32 6.26 0.16
N SER A 12 7.60 6.46 -0.23
CA SER A 12 8.66 5.47 -0.04
C SER A 12 8.88 5.13 1.45
N GLY A 13 8.88 6.14 2.33
CA GLY A 13 8.97 5.94 3.78
C GLY A 13 7.80 5.13 4.36
N CYS A 14 6.58 5.37 3.87
CA CYS A 14 5.39 4.61 4.23
C CYS A 14 5.47 3.16 3.76
N ILE A 15 5.87 2.94 2.49
CA ILE A 15 6.03 1.61 1.91
C ILE A 15 7.03 0.79 2.72
N ARG A 16 8.20 1.34 3.05
CA ARG A 16 9.20 0.66 3.88
C ARG A 16 8.65 0.31 5.26
N THR A 17 7.82 1.18 5.83
CA THR A 17 7.19 0.92 7.13
C THR A 17 6.16 -0.20 7.07
N LEU A 18 5.35 -0.24 6.02
CA LEU A 18 4.39 -1.32 5.76
C LEU A 18 5.10 -2.65 5.50
N ALA A 19 6.13 -2.64 4.66
CA ALA A 19 6.91 -3.81 4.27
C ALA A 19 7.53 -4.56 5.47
N ARG A 20 7.92 -3.83 6.53
CA ARG A 20 8.43 -4.42 7.79
C ARG A 20 7.42 -5.33 8.52
N SER A 21 6.13 -5.23 8.19
CA SER A 21 5.09 -6.10 8.76
C SER A 21 4.98 -7.44 8.02
N PHE A 22 5.70 -7.61 6.90
CA PHE A 22 5.68 -8.82 6.09
C PHE A 22 6.89 -9.70 6.39
N LYS A 23 6.76 -11.00 6.07
CA LYS A 23 7.80 -12.01 6.30
C LYS A 23 9.11 -11.70 5.55
N ASP A 24 9.00 -11.15 4.34
CA ASP A 24 10.12 -10.68 3.54
C ASP A 24 9.93 -9.18 3.24
N PRO A 25 10.58 -8.30 4.01
CA PRO A 25 10.40 -6.86 3.85
C PRO A 25 11.01 -6.33 2.55
N ALA A 26 12.08 -6.95 2.03
CA ALA A 26 12.71 -6.50 0.79
C ALA A 26 11.81 -6.78 -0.41
N LYS A 27 11.25 -8.00 -0.47
CA LYS A 27 10.28 -8.36 -1.50
C LYS A 27 8.99 -7.55 -1.39
N ALA A 28 8.48 -7.32 -0.18
CA ALA A 28 7.28 -6.53 0.02
C ALA A 28 7.46 -5.07 -0.42
N GLU A 29 8.62 -4.46 -0.15
CA GLU A 29 8.94 -3.09 -0.62
C GLU A 29 8.93 -3.00 -2.15
N GLU A 30 9.51 -3.97 -2.85
CA GLU A 30 9.49 -4.05 -4.32
C GLU A 30 8.06 -4.22 -4.87
N ASP A 31 7.27 -5.11 -4.27
CA ASP A 31 5.87 -5.35 -4.64
C ASP A 31 5.04 -4.06 -4.45
N PHE A 32 5.20 -3.35 -3.33
CA PHE A 32 4.51 -2.07 -3.07
C PHE A 32 4.99 -0.93 -3.98
N GLN A 33 6.27 -0.87 -4.33
CA GLN A 33 6.75 0.11 -5.31
C GLN A 33 6.14 -0.15 -6.70
N THR A 34 6.02 -1.42 -7.10
CA THR A 34 5.33 -1.80 -8.34
C THR A 34 3.87 -1.33 -8.32
N LEU A 35 3.16 -1.56 -7.22
CA LEU A 35 1.78 -1.09 -7.01
C LEU A 35 1.66 0.45 -7.06
N ASN A 36 2.64 1.16 -6.53
CA ASN A 36 2.69 2.62 -6.60
C ASN A 36 2.89 3.13 -8.04
N GLN A 37 3.68 2.43 -8.85
CA GLN A 37 3.90 2.76 -10.26
C GLN A 37 2.68 2.45 -11.14
N LEU A 38 1.93 1.39 -10.83
CA LEU A 38 0.71 1.01 -11.56
C LEU A 38 -0.40 2.06 -11.44
N LYS A 39 -0.38 2.90 -10.40
CA LYS A 39 -1.38 3.96 -10.12
C LYS A 39 -2.83 3.46 -10.19
N ASP A 40 -3.07 2.19 -9.88
CA ASP A 40 -4.41 1.61 -9.90
C ASP A 40 -5.14 1.98 -8.61
N ASN A 41 -6.07 2.94 -8.74
CA ASN A 41 -6.88 3.43 -7.63
C ASN A 41 -7.76 2.34 -6.99
N ASN A 42 -8.16 1.30 -7.74
CA ASN A 42 -8.99 0.23 -7.18
C ASN A 42 -8.14 -0.65 -6.26
N VAL A 43 -6.91 -0.96 -6.66
CA VAL A 43 -5.99 -1.78 -5.86
C VAL A 43 -5.63 -1.06 -4.56
N TRP A 44 -5.32 0.25 -4.63
CA TRP A 44 -5.06 1.05 -3.44
C TRP A 44 -6.29 1.16 -2.53
N LYS A 45 -7.51 1.25 -3.07
CA LYS A 45 -8.76 1.21 -2.29
C LYS A 45 -8.95 -0.11 -1.54
N ILE A 46 -8.68 -1.23 -2.21
CA ILE A 46 -8.78 -2.55 -1.57
C ILE A 46 -7.73 -2.66 -0.46
N LEU A 47 -6.47 -2.30 -0.74
CA LEU A 47 -5.40 -2.32 0.26
C LEU A 47 -5.72 -1.45 1.47
N THR A 48 -6.18 -0.23 1.25
CA THR A 48 -6.56 0.68 2.35
C THR A 48 -7.78 0.19 3.12
N SER A 49 -8.78 -0.40 2.46
CA SER A 49 -9.90 -1.03 3.15
C SER A 49 -9.45 -2.22 4.00
N LEU A 50 -8.54 -3.06 3.51
CA LEU A 50 -8.02 -4.20 4.28
C LEU A 50 -7.16 -3.77 5.47
N LEU A 51 -6.48 -2.63 5.38
CA LEU A 51 -5.68 -2.05 6.47
C LEU A 51 -6.53 -1.27 7.47
N ASP A 52 -7.77 -0.92 7.11
CA ASP A 52 -8.68 -0.25 8.02
C ASP A 52 -9.18 -1.24 9.09
N THR A 53 -8.82 -0.97 10.34
CA THR A 53 -9.22 -1.78 11.51
C THR A 53 -10.74 -1.86 11.73
N SER A 54 -11.51 -0.99 11.07
CA SER A 54 -12.98 -1.06 11.07
C SER A 54 -13.54 -2.08 10.06
N THR A 55 -12.71 -2.54 9.12
CA THR A 55 -13.11 -3.52 8.11
C THR A 55 -13.12 -4.93 8.69
N SER A 56 -14.32 -5.43 8.97
CA SER A 56 -14.53 -6.84 9.32
C SER A 56 -14.09 -7.77 8.18
N THR A 57 -13.60 -8.97 8.51
CA THR A 57 -13.25 -10.03 7.55
C THR A 57 -14.38 -10.34 6.57
N ALA A 58 -15.64 -10.22 7.00
CA ALA A 58 -16.80 -10.42 6.12
C ALA A 58 -16.94 -9.32 5.05
N GLN A 59 -16.50 -8.09 5.35
CA GLN A 59 -16.50 -6.98 4.39
C GLN A 59 -15.30 -7.04 3.46
N ALA A 60 -14.12 -7.42 3.99
CA ALA A 60 -12.91 -7.63 3.21
C ALA A 60 -13.09 -8.67 2.08
N LEU A 61 -13.88 -9.71 2.33
CA LEU A 61 -14.12 -10.80 1.37
C LEU A 61 -15.24 -10.50 0.36
N LYS A 62 -16.03 -9.45 0.56
CA LYS A 62 -17.23 -9.15 -0.25
C LYS A 62 -16.93 -8.56 -1.64
N GLY A 63 -15.68 -8.20 -1.90
CA GLY A 63 -15.20 -7.65 -3.18
C GLY A 63 -14.39 -8.63 -4.04
N ARG A 64 -14.47 -9.94 -3.76
CA ARG A 64 -13.83 -11.00 -4.55
C ARG A 64 -14.71 -11.50 -5.69
#